data_AF-A0A850JKU2-F1
#
_entry.id   AF-A0A850JKU2-F1
#
_cell.length_a   1.000
_cell.length_b   1.000
_cell.length_c   1.000
_cell.angle_alpha   90.00
_cell.angle_beta   90.00
_cell.angle_gamma   90.00
#
_symmetry.space_group_name_H-M   'P 1'
#
loop_
_entity.id
_entity.type
_entity.pdbx_description
1 polymer ?
#
loop_
_entity_poly.entity_id
_entity_poly.type
_entity_poly.pdbx_seq_one_letter_code
_entity_poly.pdbx_strand_id
1 'polypeptide(L)'
;MPAVPGPLPAPEAASSWTEFTAKLRALHEWCGRPKYRALCGRSEGLSPAAVSTLIGKNPLTRPPETATVRFVEACLRYGEWPAPEAEAAKWIAQLRLLDGPGSPARRAWWRGRWGAAVGAVVLLVAGMVVWFAAGGVGGSSGAGCQHVRGSIEDLRMKRTWPSLFQCPNRPRVGVYEKAAFGTEVAVLETDPSWFICWTRGQAHPGGNDVWYYTQGDRATGRPELHRWGYVPASEVRVGEAPDPAVTRRC
;
A
#
# COMPACT_ATOMS: atom_id res chain seq x y z
N MET A 1 -32.39 1.46 -17.58
CA MET A 1 -32.80 0.04 -17.59
C MET A 1 -32.80 -0.41 -16.13
N PRO A 2 -33.92 -0.92 -15.61
CA PRO A 2 -33.96 -1.41 -14.22
C PRO A 2 -32.97 -2.56 -14.05
N ALA A 3 -32.40 -2.65 -12.85
CA ALA A 3 -31.45 -3.69 -12.44
C ALA A 3 -32.01 -5.10 -12.70
N VAL A 4 -31.14 -6.04 -13.05
CA VAL A 4 -31.51 -7.45 -13.20
C VAL A 4 -31.89 -7.98 -11.81
N PRO A 5 -33.02 -8.69 -11.63
CA PRO A 5 -33.53 -9.14 -10.33
C PRO A 5 -32.76 -10.35 -9.76
N GLY A 6 -31.44 -10.33 -9.86
CA GLY A 6 -30.58 -11.31 -9.21
C GLY A 6 -30.33 -10.95 -7.74
N PRO A 7 -30.02 -11.94 -6.89
CA PRO A 7 -29.59 -11.66 -5.52
C PRO A 7 -28.32 -10.80 -5.54
N LEU A 8 -28.23 -9.88 -4.57
CA LEU A 8 -27.04 -9.03 -4.40
C LEU A 8 -25.80 -9.92 -4.23
N PRO A 9 -24.69 -9.65 -4.94
CA PRO A 9 -23.47 -10.44 -4.77
C PRO A 9 -22.90 -10.26 -3.36
N ALA A 10 -22.80 -11.37 -2.64
CA ALA A 10 -22.21 -11.43 -1.30
C ALA A 10 -20.67 -11.32 -1.34
N PRO A 11 -20.05 -10.33 -0.66
CA PRO A 11 -18.60 -10.20 -0.59
C PRO A 11 -17.94 -11.31 0.22
N GLU A 12 -18.57 -11.82 1.27
CA GLU A 12 -18.03 -12.81 2.21
C GLU A 12 -17.60 -14.14 1.55
N ALA A 13 -18.13 -14.43 0.37
CA ALA A 13 -17.75 -15.60 -0.41
C ALA A 13 -16.36 -15.50 -1.06
N ALA A 14 -15.72 -14.32 -1.06
CA ALA A 14 -14.42 -14.11 -1.69
C ALA A 14 -13.26 -14.49 -0.76
N SER A 15 -12.51 -15.53 -1.08
CA SER A 15 -11.33 -16.00 -0.33
C SER A 15 -9.99 -15.46 -0.85
N SER A 16 -10.02 -14.76 -1.99
CA SER A 16 -8.86 -14.18 -2.66
C SER A 16 -9.16 -12.82 -3.30
N TRP A 17 -8.11 -12.07 -3.64
CA TRP A 17 -8.23 -10.78 -4.35
C TRP A 17 -8.90 -10.90 -5.72
N THR A 18 -8.60 -11.98 -6.44
CA THR A 18 -9.22 -12.27 -7.74
C THR A 18 -10.72 -12.51 -7.59
N GLU A 19 -11.13 -13.29 -6.59
CA GLU A 19 -12.55 -13.53 -6.30
C GLU A 19 -13.25 -12.25 -5.84
N PHE A 20 -12.60 -11.45 -4.97
CA PHE A 20 -13.17 -10.18 -4.51
C PHE A 20 -13.40 -9.21 -5.65
N THR A 21 -12.44 -9.12 -6.58
CA THR A 21 -12.58 -8.31 -7.81
C THR A 21 -13.71 -8.83 -8.70
N ALA A 22 -13.87 -10.15 -8.82
CA ALA A 22 -14.99 -10.75 -9.54
C ALA A 22 -16.34 -10.40 -8.90
N LYS A 23 -16.41 -10.33 -7.56
CA LYS A 23 -17.61 -9.86 -6.84
C LYS A 23 -17.89 -8.38 -7.10
N LEU A 24 -16.87 -7.51 -7.09
CA LEU A 24 -17.04 -6.09 -7.44
C LEU A 24 -17.57 -5.91 -8.88
N ARG A 25 -17.10 -6.74 -9.82
CA ARG A 25 -17.68 -6.78 -11.19
C ARG A 25 -19.13 -7.21 -11.16
N ALA A 26 -19.45 -8.33 -10.50
CA ALA A 26 -20.83 -8.79 -10.36
C ALA A 26 -21.75 -7.73 -9.73
N LEU A 27 -21.26 -6.91 -8.80
CA LEU A 27 -22.00 -5.79 -8.22
C LEU A 27 -22.29 -4.69 -9.26
N HIS A 28 -21.32 -4.38 -10.12
CA HIS A 28 -21.54 -3.46 -11.25
C HIS A 28 -22.54 -4.02 -12.26
N GLU A 29 -22.54 -5.33 -12.47
CA GLU A 29 -23.52 -6.00 -13.33
C GLU A 29 -24.93 -5.95 -12.74
N TRP A 30 -25.04 -6.24 -11.44
CA TRP A 30 -26.28 -6.20 -10.68
C TRP A 30 -26.95 -4.82 -10.78
N CYS A 31 -26.19 -3.73 -10.64
CA CYS A 31 -26.73 -2.37 -10.78
C CYS A 31 -26.97 -1.94 -12.25
N GLY A 32 -26.90 -2.87 -13.21
CA GLY A 32 -27.25 -2.62 -14.62
C GLY A 32 -26.11 -2.09 -15.49
N ARG A 33 -24.85 -2.29 -15.07
CA ARG A 33 -23.63 -1.84 -15.77
C ARG A 33 -23.68 -0.36 -16.20
N PRO A 34 -24.02 0.59 -15.31
CA PRO A 34 -24.05 2.00 -15.67
C PRO A 34 -22.68 2.48 -16.18
N LYS A 35 -22.70 3.40 -17.15
CA LYS A 35 -21.47 4.08 -17.60
C LYS A 35 -20.75 4.68 -16.38
N TYR A 36 -19.42 4.60 -16.33
CA TYR A 36 -18.64 5.04 -15.16
C TYR A 36 -18.97 6.47 -14.73
N ARG A 37 -19.19 7.39 -15.67
CA ARG A 37 -19.59 8.77 -15.36
C ARG A 37 -20.94 8.87 -14.63
N ALA A 38 -21.92 8.06 -15.03
CA ALA A 38 -23.23 8.03 -14.38
C ALA A 38 -23.15 7.41 -12.98
N LEU A 39 -22.30 6.39 -12.80
CA LEU A 39 -22.03 5.78 -11.50
C LEU A 39 -21.33 6.75 -10.55
N CYS A 40 -20.29 7.45 -11.02
CA CYS A 40 -19.54 8.43 -10.24
C CYS A 40 -20.42 9.60 -9.77
N GLY A 41 -21.48 9.96 -10.51
CA GLY A 41 -22.43 10.98 -10.08
C GLY A 41 -23.26 10.61 -8.84
N ARG A 42 -23.21 9.35 -8.36
CA ARG A 42 -23.95 8.87 -7.18
C ARG A 42 -23.11 8.82 -5.90
N SER A 43 -21.80 9.02 -5.99
CA SER A 43 -20.88 8.95 -4.85
C SER A 43 -19.76 9.97 -4.99
N GLU A 44 -19.65 10.85 -4.00
CA GLU A 44 -18.65 11.91 -3.99
C GLU A 44 -17.23 11.33 -3.85
N GLY A 45 -16.28 11.86 -4.64
CA GLY A 45 -14.89 11.42 -4.63
C GLY A 45 -14.61 10.14 -5.42
N LEU A 46 -15.61 9.52 -6.06
CA LEU A 46 -15.38 8.42 -7.00
C LEU A 46 -15.08 8.96 -8.41
N SER A 47 -13.91 8.61 -8.96
CA SER A 47 -13.53 9.00 -10.33
C SER A 47 -13.68 7.82 -11.31
N PRO A 48 -13.92 8.07 -12.62
CA PRO A 48 -13.96 7.00 -13.62
C PRO A 48 -12.65 6.20 -13.70
N ALA A 49 -11.51 6.85 -13.43
CA ALA A 49 -10.22 6.18 -13.36
C ALA A 49 -10.16 5.20 -12.18
N ALA A 50 -10.65 5.60 -11.00
CA ALA A 50 -10.74 4.72 -9.84
C ALA A 50 -11.61 3.48 -10.13
N VAL A 51 -12.77 3.66 -10.76
CA VAL A 51 -13.63 2.54 -11.18
C VAL A 51 -12.89 1.61 -12.15
N SER A 52 -12.18 2.17 -13.14
CA SER A 52 -11.38 1.40 -14.09
C SER A 52 -10.28 0.58 -13.40
N THR A 53 -9.60 1.16 -12.39
CA THR A 53 -8.57 0.45 -11.61
C THR A 53 -9.12 -0.65 -10.71
N LEU A 54 -10.39 -0.54 -10.28
CA LEU A 54 -11.04 -1.55 -9.44
C LEU A 54 -11.52 -2.76 -10.25
N ILE A 55 -12.25 -2.53 -11.34
CA ILE A 55 -12.98 -3.59 -12.06
C ILE A 55 -12.61 -3.76 -13.53
N GLY A 56 -11.67 -2.95 -14.05
CA GLY A 56 -11.27 -2.94 -15.46
C GLY A 56 -10.44 -4.17 -15.89
N LYS A 57 -9.78 -4.03 -17.05
CA LYS A 57 -8.99 -5.12 -17.68
C LYS A 57 -7.81 -5.57 -16.82
N ASN A 58 -7.14 -4.62 -16.15
CA ASN A 58 -6.01 -4.85 -15.26
C ASN A 58 -6.36 -4.30 -13.87
N PRO A 59 -7.20 -5.01 -13.10
CA PRO A 59 -7.57 -4.55 -11.78
C PRO A 59 -6.35 -4.54 -10.86
N LEU A 60 -6.32 -3.62 -9.89
CA LEU A 60 -5.28 -3.60 -8.87
C LEU A 60 -5.30 -4.92 -8.10
N THR A 61 -4.12 -5.47 -7.84
CA THR A 61 -3.93 -6.63 -6.97
C THR A 61 -4.48 -6.39 -5.57
N ARG A 62 -4.47 -5.13 -5.12
CA ARG A 62 -5.07 -4.66 -3.88
C ARG A 62 -5.84 -3.35 -4.15
N PRO A 63 -7.17 -3.38 -4.20
CA PRO A 63 -7.96 -2.18 -4.40
C PRO A 63 -7.90 -1.26 -3.15
N PRO A 64 -7.73 0.07 -3.31
CA PRO A 64 -7.72 1.01 -2.20
C PRO A 64 -9.07 1.02 -1.47
N GLU A 65 -9.04 0.96 -0.13
CA GLU A 65 -10.24 0.87 0.71
C GLU A 65 -11.25 1.99 0.39
N THR A 66 -10.79 3.24 0.34
CA THR A 66 -11.62 4.40 0.01
C THR A 66 -12.30 4.26 -1.35
N ALA A 67 -11.56 3.79 -2.37
CA ALA A 67 -12.12 3.61 -3.71
C ALA A 67 -13.17 2.48 -3.71
N THR A 68 -12.92 1.39 -3.00
CA THR A 68 -13.85 0.27 -2.85
C THR A 68 -15.14 0.70 -2.15
N VAL A 69 -15.07 1.42 -1.02
CA VAL A 69 -16.26 1.96 -0.32
C VAL A 69 -17.11 2.76 -1.29
N ARG A 70 -16.49 3.77 -1.93
CA ARG A 70 -17.21 4.73 -2.78
C ARG A 70 -17.86 4.05 -3.99
N PHE A 71 -17.17 3.07 -4.56
CA PHE A 71 -17.70 2.27 -5.66
C PHE A 71 -18.89 1.40 -5.23
N VAL A 72 -18.79 0.70 -4.09
CA VAL A 72 -19.88 -0.14 -3.57
C VAL A 72 -21.11 0.72 -3.23
N GLU A 73 -20.92 1.83 -2.51
CA GLU A 73 -21.99 2.81 -2.22
C GLU A 73 -22.66 3.31 -3.51
N ALA A 74 -21.86 3.65 -4.54
CA ALA A 74 -22.40 4.11 -5.81
C ALA A 74 -23.27 3.05 -6.50
N CYS A 75 -22.83 1.80 -6.52
CA CYS A 75 -23.58 0.69 -7.12
C CYS A 75 -24.87 0.40 -6.35
N LEU A 76 -24.82 0.38 -5.02
CA LEU A 76 -25.97 0.14 -4.15
C LEU A 76 -27.02 1.24 -4.29
N ARG A 77 -26.60 2.51 -4.31
CA ARG A 77 -27.51 3.65 -4.56
C ARG A 77 -28.09 3.63 -5.96
N TYR A 78 -27.31 3.22 -6.96
CA TYR A 78 -27.79 3.12 -8.34
C TYR A 78 -28.82 2.00 -8.51
N GLY A 79 -28.64 0.88 -7.81
CA GLY A 79 -29.60 -0.23 -7.76
C GLY A 79 -30.68 -0.08 -6.68
N GLU A 80 -30.83 1.10 -6.08
CA GLU A 80 -31.86 1.43 -5.09
C GLU A 80 -31.90 0.48 -3.87
N TRP A 81 -30.73 0.03 -3.41
CA TRP A 81 -30.63 -0.81 -2.21
C TRP A 81 -31.01 -0.01 -0.95
N PRO A 82 -31.86 -0.54 -0.05
CA PRO A 82 -32.45 0.24 1.05
C PRO A 82 -31.45 0.66 2.15
N ALA A 83 -30.32 -0.03 2.29
CA ALA A 83 -29.31 0.26 3.32
C ALA A 83 -27.88 0.20 2.75
N PRO A 84 -27.49 1.18 1.90
CA PRO A 84 -26.23 1.11 1.17
C PRO A 84 -25.01 1.18 2.09
N GLU A 85 -25.06 1.94 3.21
CA GLU A 85 -23.93 2.04 4.13
C GLU A 85 -23.67 0.74 4.89
N ALA A 86 -24.73 0.09 5.38
CA ALA A 86 -24.63 -1.16 6.14
C ALA A 86 -24.07 -2.30 5.27
N GLU A 87 -24.48 -2.35 4.01
CA GLU A 87 -23.97 -3.32 3.06
C GLU A 87 -22.53 -3.00 2.65
N ALA A 88 -22.21 -1.72 2.36
CA ALA A 88 -20.84 -1.30 2.10
C ALA A 88 -19.87 -1.68 3.24
N ALA A 89 -20.32 -1.60 4.50
CA ALA A 89 -19.53 -2.03 5.65
C ALA A 89 -19.13 -3.52 5.58
N LYS A 90 -20.00 -4.41 5.06
CA LYS A 90 -19.66 -5.84 4.85
C LYS A 90 -18.56 -6.01 3.81
N TRP A 91 -18.61 -5.24 2.72
CA TRP A 91 -17.57 -5.26 1.69
C TRP A 91 -16.21 -4.83 2.26
N ILE A 92 -16.19 -3.83 3.14
CA ILE A 92 -14.95 -3.38 3.81
C ILE A 92 -14.46 -4.36 4.85
N ALA A 93 -15.35 -4.99 5.62
CA ALA A 93 -14.97 -6.07 6.51
C ALA A 93 -14.25 -7.19 5.73
N GLN A 94 -14.79 -7.59 4.58
CA GLN A 94 -14.16 -8.60 3.73
C GLN A 94 -12.81 -8.13 3.15
N LEU A 95 -12.74 -6.89 2.67
CA LEU A 95 -11.50 -6.29 2.18
C LEU A 95 -10.38 -6.39 3.24
N ARG A 96 -10.71 -6.02 4.49
CA ARG A 96 -9.77 -6.07 5.62
C ARG A 96 -9.40 -7.49 6.02
N LEU A 97 -10.31 -8.46 5.90
CA LEU A 97 -9.99 -9.88 6.10
C LEU A 97 -9.00 -10.40 5.04
N LEU A 98 -9.15 -9.97 3.79
CA LEU A 98 -8.22 -10.29 2.70
C LEU A 98 -6.84 -9.66 2.90
N ASP A 99 -6.77 -8.50 3.55
CA ASP A 99 -5.53 -7.81 3.94
C ASP A 99 -4.81 -8.44 5.15
N GLY A 100 -5.50 -9.22 5.98
CA GLY A 100 -4.97 -9.77 7.22
C GLY A 100 -3.81 -10.78 7.05
N PRO A 101 -2.91 -10.91 8.04
CA PRO A 101 -1.72 -11.77 7.97
C PRO A 101 -2.04 -13.27 7.80
N GLY A 102 -3.27 -13.71 8.12
CA GLY A 102 -3.75 -15.10 8.01
C GLY A 102 -4.57 -15.43 6.74
N SER A 103 -4.68 -14.49 5.80
CA SER A 103 -5.62 -14.66 4.68
C SER A 103 -5.24 -15.83 3.74
N PRO A 104 -6.21 -16.64 3.25
CA PRO A 104 -5.95 -17.76 2.33
C PRO A 104 -5.16 -17.34 1.08
N ALA A 105 -5.37 -16.10 0.63
CA ALA A 105 -4.62 -15.47 -0.45
C ALA A 105 -3.09 -15.47 -0.24
N ARG A 106 -2.61 -15.32 1.01
CA ARG A 106 -1.18 -15.41 1.35
C ARG A 106 -0.67 -16.85 1.36
N ARG A 107 -1.52 -17.83 1.72
CA ARG A 107 -1.17 -19.26 1.76
C ARG A 107 -1.07 -19.89 0.36
N ALA A 108 -1.93 -19.47 -0.58
CA ALA A 108 -1.89 -19.95 -1.95
C ALA A 108 -0.58 -19.59 -2.67
N TRP A 109 0.01 -18.42 -2.37
CA TRP A 109 1.30 -18.00 -2.93
C TRP A 109 2.50 -18.77 -2.34
N TRP A 110 2.43 -19.22 -1.08
CA TRP A 110 3.52 -19.95 -0.42
C TRP A 110 3.69 -21.39 -0.94
N ARG A 111 2.62 -22.06 -1.40
CA ARG A 111 2.70 -23.46 -1.86
C ARG A 111 3.29 -23.65 -3.26
N GLY A 112 3.44 -22.59 -4.05
CA GLY A 112 3.95 -22.69 -5.42
C GLY A 112 5.47 -22.56 -5.59
N ARG A 113 6.24 -22.32 -4.51
CA ARG A 113 7.66 -21.92 -4.64
C ARG A 113 8.66 -22.71 -3.80
N TRP A 114 8.22 -23.79 -3.15
CA TRP A 114 9.09 -24.69 -2.36
C TRP A 114 8.92 -26.14 -2.83
N GLY A 115 9.21 -26.38 -4.11
CA GLY A 115 9.28 -27.71 -4.68
C GLY A 115 10.58 -27.85 -5.45
N ALA A 116 11.69 -28.01 -4.71
CA ALA A 116 12.97 -28.62 -5.09
C ALA A 116 14.17 -27.85 -4.51
N ALA A 117 14.58 -28.21 -3.29
CA ALA A 117 15.97 -28.14 -2.85
C ALA A 117 16.10 -28.91 -1.53
N VAL A 118 16.02 -30.24 -1.61
CA VAL A 118 16.58 -31.13 -0.58
C VAL A 118 17.87 -31.69 -1.17
N GLY A 119 19.00 -31.33 -0.57
CA GLY A 119 20.31 -31.85 -0.97
C GLY A 119 21.46 -31.27 -0.15
N ALA A 120 21.83 -32.00 0.91
CA ALA A 120 23.15 -32.13 1.54
C ALA A 120 23.92 -30.84 1.94
N VAL A 121 23.97 -30.48 3.23
CA VAL A 121 25.03 -30.84 4.21
C VAL A 121 26.43 -30.34 3.83
N VAL A 122 26.99 -29.40 4.63
CA VAL A 122 28.27 -29.54 5.35
C VAL A 122 28.31 -28.51 6.49
N LEU A 123 28.57 -29.02 7.70
CA LEU A 123 28.92 -28.31 8.93
C LEU A 123 30.22 -27.51 8.77
N LEU A 124 30.24 -26.24 9.21
CA LEU A 124 31.42 -25.66 9.86
C LEU A 124 31.00 -24.65 10.92
N VAL A 125 31.39 -24.96 12.15
CA VAL A 125 31.22 -24.18 13.38
C VAL A 125 32.26 -23.06 13.39
N ALA A 126 31.85 -21.81 13.55
CA ALA A 126 32.68 -20.76 14.12
C ALA A 126 31.77 -19.69 14.73
N GLY A 127 31.87 -19.53 16.05
CA GLY A 127 31.01 -18.66 16.84
C GLY A 127 31.17 -17.18 16.51
N MET A 128 30.05 -16.47 16.56
CA MET A 128 30.03 -15.03 16.82
C MET A 128 28.86 -14.76 17.78
N VAL A 129 29.20 -14.73 19.07
CA VAL A 129 28.30 -14.24 20.12
C VAL A 129 28.23 -12.72 19.96
N VAL A 130 27.16 -12.21 19.33
CA VAL A 130 26.85 -10.79 19.39
C VAL A 130 26.05 -10.56 20.67
N TRP A 131 26.73 -9.99 21.66
CA TRP A 131 26.10 -9.39 22.82
C TRP A 131 25.20 -8.23 22.37
N PHE A 132 23.89 -8.40 22.42
CA PHE A 132 22.99 -7.25 22.44
C PHE A 132 22.90 -6.76 23.88
N ALA A 133 23.72 -5.75 24.19
CA ALA A 133 23.48 -4.91 25.35
C ALA A 133 22.09 -4.27 25.19
N ALA A 134 21.17 -4.64 26.09
CA ALA A 134 19.90 -3.97 26.28
C ALA A 134 20.19 -2.53 26.76
N GLY A 135 20.42 -1.63 25.81
CA GLY A 135 20.59 -0.19 26.06
C GLY A 135 19.25 0.51 25.97
N GLY A 136 18.67 0.81 27.14
CA GLY A 136 17.88 2.00 27.42
C GLY A 136 16.71 2.34 26.48
N VAL A 137 15.50 2.09 26.97
CA VAL A 137 14.30 2.86 26.61
C VAL A 137 14.50 4.33 27.01
N GLY A 138 15.07 5.12 26.10
CA GLY A 138 15.10 6.58 26.17
C GLY A 138 13.89 7.15 25.44
N GLY A 139 12.85 7.50 26.20
CA GLY A 139 11.70 8.23 25.70
C GLY A 139 12.00 9.71 25.44
N SER A 140 11.54 10.17 24.27
CA SER A 140 11.13 11.54 23.87
C SER A 140 12.09 12.72 24.03
N SER A 141 12.51 13.30 22.89
CA SER A 141 11.91 14.55 22.36
C SER A 141 12.63 15.00 21.08
N GLY A 142 11.90 15.02 19.96
CA GLY A 142 12.33 15.61 18.71
C GLY A 142 11.39 15.17 17.60
N ALA A 143 10.40 15.98 17.26
CA ALA A 143 9.38 15.71 16.23
C ALA A 143 9.97 15.80 14.80
N GLY A 144 11.11 15.15 14.57
CA GLY A 144 11.91 15.32 13.37
C GLY A 144 12.86 14.14 13.09
N CYS A 145 13.52 14.21 11.95
CA CYS A 145 14.46 13.19 11.50
C CYS A 145 15.79 13.24 12.27
N GLN A 146 16.48 12.10 12.32
CA GLN A 146 17.81 11.97 12.92
C GLN A 146 18.80 11.42 11.90
N HIS A 147 19.99 12.02 11.81
CA HIS A 147 21.07 11.50 10.97
C HIS A 147 21.61 10.19 11.57
N VAL A 148 21.68 9.15 10.74
CA VAL A 148 22.20 7.84 11.13
C VAL A 148 23.40 7.50 10.25
N ARG A 149 24.51 7.15 10.90
CA ARG A 149 25.70 6.63 10.22
C ARG A 149 25.41 5.22 9.71
N GLY A 150 25.72 4.98 8.44
CA GLY A 150 25.53 3.69 7.81
C GLY A 150 25.57 3.84 6.29
N SER A 151 26.03 2.80 5.60
CA SER A 151 26.01 2.76 4.14
C SER A 151 24.92 1.84 3.63
N ILE A 152 24.24 2.24 2.56
CA ILE A 152 23.31 1.36 1.85
C ILE A 152 23.50 1.46 0.34
N GLU A 153 23.45 0.30 -0.30
CA GLU A 153 23.48 0.20 -1.75
C GLU A 153 22.08 0.41 -2.34
N ASP A 154 21.97 1.40 -3.22
CA ASP A 154 20.80 1.67 -4.02
C ASP A 154 20.97 1.06 -5.41
N LEU A 155 20.36 -0.11 -5.59
CA LEU A 155 20.36 -0.86 -6.85
C LEU A 155 19.56 -0.16 -7.95
N ARG A 156 18.61 0.71 -7.61
CA ARG A 156 17.82 1.47 -8.59
C ARG A 156 18.66 2.59 -9.22
N MET A 157 19.39 3.34 -8.41
CA MET A 157 20.26 4.42 -8.87
C MET A 157 21.72 3.99 -9.12
N LYS A 158 22.04 2.72 -8.85
CA LYS A 158 23.39 2.12 -8.98
C LYS A 158 24.44 2.94 -8.24
N ARG A 159 24.16 3.29 -6.98
CA ARG A 159 25.05 4.08 -6.12
C ARG A 159 24.96 3.63 -4.68
N THR A 160 26.01 3.91 -3.90
CA THR A 160 26.01 3.71 -2.45
C THR A 160 25.82 5.03 -1.73
N TRP A 161 24.91 5.07 -0.78
CA TRP A 161 24.66 6.24 0.07
C TRP A 161 25.45 6.11 1.37
N PRO A 162 26.24 7.12 1.80
CA PRO A 162 27.15 7.01 2.95
C PRO A 162 26.49 7.31 4.31
N SER A 163 25.22 7.74 4.29
CA SER A 163 24.42 7.98 5.49
C SER A 163 22.94 8.02 5.16
N LEU A 164 22.15 7.80 6.21
CA LEU A 164 20.70 7.68 6.21
C LEU A 164 20.11 8.72 7.18
N PHE A 165 18.81 8.94 7.08
CA PHE A 165 18.04 9.75 8.01
C PHE A 165 16.89 8.89 8.55
N GLN A 166 16.87 8.62 9.85
CA GLN A 166 15.76 7.92 10.49
C GLN A 166 14.70 8.93 10.88
N CYS A 167 13.50 8.79 10.32
CA CYS A 167 12.41 9.73 10.54
C CYS A 167 11.18 8.99 11.10
N PRO A 168 10.45 9.58 12.06
CA PRO A 168 9.15 9.07 12.43
C PRO A 168 8.21 9.13 11.22
N ASN A 169 7.42 8.09 11.00
CA ASN A 169 6.45 8.01 9.88
C ASN A 169 5.19 7.29 10.34
N ARG A 170 4.18 7.20 9.47
CA ARG A 170 3.09 6.25 9.70
C ARG A 170 3.54 4.85 9.27
N PRO A 171 3.19 3.78 10.01
CA PRO A 171 3.39 2.43 9.53
C PRO A 171 2.40 2.10 8.40
N ARG A 172 2.76 1.13 7.56
CA ARG A 172 2.01 0.68 6.37
C ARG A 172 1.80 1.76 5.31
N VAL A 173 2.82 2.60 5.11
CA VAL A 173 2.80 3.68 4.11
C VAL A 173 3.33 3.18 2.77
N GLY A 174 2.64 3.55 1.69
CA GLY A 174 3.06 3.24 0.32
C GLY A 174 4.31 4.00 -0.10
N VAL A 175 5.23 3.29 -0.73
CA VAL A 175 6.42 3.81 -1.40
C VAL A 175 6.13 3.81 -2.90
N TYR A 176 6.20 4.97 -3.53
CA TYR A 176 5.80 5.18 -4.93
C TYR A 176 7.00 5.21 -5.87
N GLU A 177 6.81 4.75 -7.10
CA GLU A 177 7.85 4.72 -8.13
C GLU A 177 8.46 6.10 -8.39
N LYS A 178 7.62 7.14 -8.40
CA LYS A 178 8.01 8.54 -8.63
C LYS A 178 7.64 9.36 -7.41
N ALA A 179 8.15 10.60 -7.33
CA ALA A 179 7.69 11.60 -6.36
C ALA A 179 6.28 12.10 -6.72
N ALA A 180 5.34 11.18 -6.80
CA ALA A 180 3.96 11.37 -7.22
C ALA A 180 3.15 10.14 -6.81
N PHE A 181 1.86 10.33 -6.53
CA PHE A 181 0.94 9.20 -6.37
C PHE A 181 0.82 8.45 -7.70
N GLY A 182 0.76 7.12 -7.63
CA GLY A 182 0.73 6.27 -8.81
C GLY A 182 1.10 4.84 -8.46
N THR A 183 2.06 4.28 -9.20
CA THR A 183 2.56 2.92 -8.95
C THR A 183 3.21 2.83 -7.57
N GLU A 184 2.57 2.11 -6.65
CA GLU A 184 3.20 1.69 -5.41
C GLU A 184 4.16 0.53 -5.69
N VAL A 185 5.40 0.65 -5.25
CA VAL A 185 6.48 -0.33 -5.47
C VAL A 185 6.81 -1.11 -4.21
N ALA A 186 6.57 -0.51 -3.05
CA ALA A 186 6.77 -1.13 -1.76
C ALA A 186 5.93 -0.48 -0.67
N VAL A 187 6.00 -1.03 0.53
CA VAL A 187 5.39 -0.49 1.74
C VAL A 187 6.44 -0.37 2.83
N LEU A 188 6.41 0.74 3.57
CA LEU A 188 7.07 0.87 4.88
C LEU A 188 6.16 0.26 5.93
N GLU A 189 6.57 -0.85 6.53
CA GLU A 189 5.85 -1.54 7.61
C GLU A 189 6.27 -0.99 8.98
N THR A 190 7.46 -0.39 9.06
CA THR A 190 8.10 0.10 10.28
C THR A 190 7.79 1.58 10.58
N ASP A 191 7.99 1.95 11.85
CA ASP A 191 8.06 3.33 12.34
C ASP A 191 9.02 3.34 13.55
N PRO A 192 10.12 4.12 13.53
CA PRO A 192 10.56 4.98 12.43
C PRO A 192 11.18 4.19 11.26
N SER A 193 11.11 4.74 10.06
CA SER A 193 11.76 4.26 8.85
C SER A 193 12.95 5.16 8.49
N TRP A 194 13.84 4.65 7.65
CA TRP A 194 15.00 5.40 7.17
C TRP A 194 14.76 5.96 5.77
N PHE A 195 15.40 7.10 5.49
CA PHE A 195 15.30 7.85 4.23
C PHE A 195 16.68 8.31 3.80
N ILE A 196 16.85 8.60 2.51
CA ILE A 196 18.14 8.94 1.90
C ILE A 196 18.26 10.42 1.58
N CYS A 197 17.21 10.98 0.99
CA CYS A 197 17.14 12.35 0.50
C CYS A 197 15.69 12.75 0.30
N TRP A 198 15.45 14.03 0.07
CA TRP A 198 14.14 14.56 -0.32
C TRP A 198 14.19 15.17 -1.72
N THR A 199 13.04 15.29 -2.38
CA THR A 199 12.90 16.01 -3.64
C THR A 199 11.53 16.69 -3.72
N ARG A 200 11.31 17.48 -4.78
CA ARG A 200 9.99 18.06 -5.07
C ARG A 200 9.25 17.20 -6.09
N GLY A 201 7.94 17.09 -5.93
CA GLY A 201 7.10 16.17 -6.69
C GLY A 201 5.67 16.66 -6.84
N GLN A 202 4.72 15.73 -6.90
CA GLN A 202 3.30 16.03 -6.93
C GLN A 202 2.86 16.63 -5.58
N ALA A 203 2.01 17.67 -5.63
CA ALA A 203 1.33 18.17 -4.44
C ALA A 203 0.47 17.06 -3.79
N HIS A 204 0.46 17.03 -2.46
CA HIS A 204 -0.22 16.00 -1.67
C HIS A 204 -0.96 16.59 -0.46
N PRO A 205 -1.82 15.82 0.26
CA PRO A 205 -2.66 16.34 1.34
C PRO A 205 -1.93 17.08 2.48
N GLY A 206 -0.61 16.89 2.63
CA GLY A 206 0.22 17.68 3.54
C GLY A 206 0.47 19.15 3.16
N GLY A 207 -0.13 19.66 2.08
CA GLY A 207 -0.07 21.08 1.70
C GLY A 207 1.25 21.55 1.09
N ASN A 208 2.17 20.63 0.79
CA ASN A 208 3.43 20.88 0.09
C ASN A 208 3.66 19.82 -1.00
N ASP A 209 4.82 19.89 -1.66
CA ASP A 209 5.24 19.02 -2.76
C ASP A 209 6.52 18.22 -2.42
N VAL A 210 6.82 18.00 -1.14
CA VAL A 210 8.06 17.35 -0.69
C VAL A 210 7.88 15.84 -0.58
N TRP A 211 8.82 15.09 -1.15
CA TRP A 211 8.82 13.62 -1.13
C TRP A 211 10.16 13.10 -0.64
N TYR A 212 10.15 12.07 0.19
CA TYR A 212 11.35 11.43 0.73
C TYR A 212 11.63 10.11 0.01
N TYR A 213 12.89 9.92 -0.38
CA TYR A 213 13.34 8.72 -1.07
C TYR A 213 13.86 7.66 -0.07
N THR A 214 13.42 6.42 -0.24
CA THR A 214 13.67 5.29 0.68
C THR A 214 13.55 3.94 -0.03
N GLN A 215 13.92 2.86 0.64
CA GLN A 215 13.59 1.50 0.24
C GLN A 215 12.51 0.95 1.18
N GLY A 216 11.43 0.43 0.61
CA GLY A 216 10.37 -0.18 1.40
C GLY A 216 10.78 -1.52 2.05
N ASP A 217 10.11 -1.84 3.16
CA ASP A 217 10.29 -3.08 3.92
C ASP A 217 9.76 -4.28 3.15
N ARG A 218 8.64 -4.10 2.44
CA ARG A 218 7.97 -5.15 1.67
C ARG A 218 7.64 -4.69 0.27
N ALA A 219 8.04 -5.48 -0.73
CA ALA A 219 7.70 -5.20 -2.13
C ALA A 219 6.19 -5.37 -2.36
N THR A 220 5.59 -4.44 -3.09
CA THR A 220 4.18 -4.54 -3.55
C THR A 220 4.06 -4.59 -5.07
N GLY A 221 5.10 -4.16 -5.79
CA GLY A 221 5.19 -4.27 -7.25
C GLY A 221 6.60 -3.94 -7.75
N ARG A 222 6.80 -4.00 -9.07
CA ARG A 222 8.03 -3.54 -9.75
C ARG A 222 9.33 -4.12 -9.14
N PRO A 223 9.57 -5.44 -9.22
CA PRO A 223 10.77 -6.06 -8.65
C PRO A 223 12.08 -5.43 -9.15
N GLU A 224 12.09 -4.90 -10.37
CA GLU A 224 13.20 -4.19 -10.99
C GLU A 224 13.60 -2.90 -10.27
N LEU A 225 12.72 -2.33 -9.44
CA LEU A 225 13.00 -1.14 -8.65
C LEU A 225 13.54 -1.48 -7.26
N HIS A 226 13.67 -2.77 -6.92
CA HIS A 226 14.25 -3.23 -5.65
C HIS A 226 13.66 -2.54 -4.41
N ARG A 227 12.35 -2.25 -4.44
CA ARG A 227 11.59 -1.53 -3.39
C ARG A 227 11.96 -0.06 -3.19
N TRP A 228 12.80 0.50 -4.04
CA TRP A 228 13.21 1.91 -3.96
C TRP A 228 12.18 2.85 -4.57
N GLY A 229 11.82 3.89 -3.83
CA GLY A 229 10.87 4.88 -4.29
C GLY A 229 10.67 6.01 -3.28
N TYR A 230 9.52 6.68 -3.39
CA TYR A 230 9.25 7.96 -2.75
C TYR A 230 8.03 7.89 -1.85
N VAL A 231 8.08 8.57 -0.72
CA VAL A 231 6.99 8.71 0.25
C VAL A 231 6.64 10.18 0.39
N PRO A 232 5.36 10.58 0.34
CA PRO A 232 4.99 11.99 0.49
C PRO A 232 5.29 12.47 1.91
N ALA A 233 5.69 13.73 2.06
CA ALA A 233 6.00 14.30 3.36
C ALA A 233 4.82 14.25 4.35
N SER A 234 3.58 14.17 3.86
CA SER A 234 2.39 13.99 4.70
C SER A 234 2.37 12.69 5.51
N GLU A 235 3.19 11.70 5.15
CA GLU A 235 3.29 10.42 5.87
C GLU A 235 4.54 10.34 6.75
N VAL A 236 5.46 11.31 6.64
CA VAL A 236 6.63 11.47 7.50
C VAL A 236 6.26 12.49 8.58
N ARG A 237 6.28 12.06 9.85
CA ARG A 237 5.73 12.83 10.98
C ARG A 237 6.73 13.88 11.47
N VAL A 238 7.09 14.80 10.59
CA VAL A 238 8.04 15.91 10.82
C VAL A 238 7.30 17.24 10.98
N GLY A 239 7.87 18.17 11.75
CA GLY A 239 7.29 19.50 11.97
C GLY A 239 7.38 20.43 10.75
N GLU A 240 8.40 20.27 9.91
CA GLU A 240 8.63 21.02 8.68
C GLU A 240 9.05 20.05 7.57
N ALA A 241 8.62 20.33 6.34
CA ALA A 241 8.98 19.54 5.15
C ALA A 241 9.67 20.43 4.10
N PRO A 242 10.90 20.10 3.67
CA PRO A 242 11.73 18.99 4.17
C PRO A 242 12.17 19.21 5.61
N ASP A 243 12.37 18.12 6.34
CA ASP A 243 12.90 18.18 7.70
C ASP A 243 14.34 18.73 7.66
N PRO A 244 14.70 19.71 8.51
CA PRO A 244 16.02 20.33 8.49
C PRO A 244 17.19 19.36 8.66
N ALA A 245 16.99 18.21 9.32
CA ALA A 245 18.01 17.19 9.47
C ALA A 245 18.27 16.45 8.15
N VAL A 246 17.30 16.35 7.24
CA VAL A 246 17.44 15.72 5.93
C VAL A 246 18.07 16.71 4.94
N THR A 247 19.37 16.93 5.10
CA THR A 247 20.12 17.93 4.31
C THR A 247 20.33 17.54 2.84
N ARG A 248 20.08 16.27 2.47
CA ARG A 248 20.33 15.74 1.12
C ARG A 248 19.11 15.90 0.22
N ARG A 249 19.29 16.56 -0.92
CA ARG A 249 18.32 16.61 -2.02
C ARG A 249 18.63 15.54 -3.09
N CYS A 250 17.60 14.83 -3.55
CA CYS A 250 17.60 14.07 -4.79
C CYS A 250 17.29 15.03 -5.97
#